data_AF-A0A270B302-F1
#
_entry.id   AF-A0A270B302-F1
#
_cell.length_a   1.000
_cell.length_b   1.000
_cell.length_c   1.000
_cell.angle_alpha   90.00
_cell.angle_beta   90.00
_cell.angle_gamma   90.00
#
_symmetry.space_group_name_H-M   'P 1'
#
loop_
_entity.id
_entity.type
_entity.pdbx_description
1 polymer ?
#
loop_
_entity_poly.entity_id
_entity_poly.type
_entity_poly.pdbx_seq_one_letter_code
_entity_poly.pdbx_strand_id
1 'polypeptide(L)'
;MGNQRRININPNWESQKEYIREQLSSPEGQAIFAKRKLEDEPAFGNLKANLRFRRLSVRGLRQVNNELGIILMAANMNKLAKMMANLTHIFGWIEKLSRIFQRKWKMRLSLFIGGTY
;
A
#
# COMPACT_ATOMS: atom_id res chain seq x y z
N MET A 1 -34.16 17.28 42.08
CA MET A 1 -33.39 18.44 41.58
C MET A 1 -32.13 17.91 40.90
N GLY A 2 -31.89 18.25 39.64
CA GLY A 2 -30.75 17.73 38.87
C GLY A 2 -29.48 18.53 39.12
N ASN A 3 -28.34 17.86 39.28
CA ASN A 3 -27.05 18.53 39.49
C ASN A 3 -26.63 19.34 38.27
N GLN A 4 -26.19 20.58 38.50
CA GLN A 4 -25.70 21.48 37.46
C GLN A 4 -24.30 21.05 37.00
N ARG A 5 -24.12 20.81 35.70
CA ARG A 5 -22.80 20.50 35.14
C ARG A 5 -21.89 21.72 35.27
N ARG A 6 -20.72 21.52 35.87
CA ARG A 6 -19.60 22.48 35.83
C ARG A 6 -18.66 22.09 34.69
N ILE A 7 -18.35 23.03 33.81
CA ILE A 7 -17.38 22.87 32.73
C ILE A 7 -16.16 23.71 33.09
N ASN A 8 -14.99 23.07 33.18
CA ASN A 8 -13.71 23.76 33.34
C ASN A 8 -12.99 23.78 31.99
N ILE A 9 -12.50 24.96 31.59
CA ILE A 9 -11.76 25.16 30.34
C ILE A 9 -10.29 25.39 30.68
N ASN A 10 -9.38 24.73 29.96
CA ASN A 10 -7.95 24.99 30.04
C ASN A 10 -7.54 25.92 28.89
N PRO A 11 -7.15 27.17 29.15
CA PRO A 11 -6.80 28.13 28.10
C PRO A 11 -5.64 27.67 27.21
N ASN A 12 -4.59 27.08 27.79
CA ASN A 12 -3.43 26.60 27.04
C ASN A 12 -3.83 25.49 26.05
N TRP A 13 -4.76 24.63 26.46
CA TRP A 13 -5.27 23.57 25.61
C TRP A 13 -6.10 24.11 24.45
N GLU A 14 -6.89 25.17 24.67
CA GLU A 14 -7.61 25.83 23.59
C GLU A 14 -6.66 26.47 22.57
N SER A 15 -5.63 27.18 23.03
CA SER A 15 -4.62 27.79 22.15
C SER A 15 -3.90 26.76 21.28
N GLN A 16 -3.56 25.59 21.84
CA GLN A 16 -2.94 24.50 21.07
C GLN A 16 -3.89 23.93 20.00
N LYS A 17 -5.18 23.78 20.32
CA LYS A 17 -6.18 23.30 19.35
C LYS A 17 -6.40 24.29 18.23
N GLU A 18 -6.44 25.60 18.55
CA GLU A 18 -6.56 26.66 17.54
C GLU A 18 -5.37 26.64 16.60
N TYR A 19 -4.14 26.59 17.14
CA TYR A 19 -2.93 26.46 16.34
C TYR A 19 -2.97 25.25 15.39
N ILE A 20 -3.34 24.07 15.90
CA ILE A 20 -3.46 22.86 15.06
C ILE A 20 -4.55 23.02 14.00
N ARG A 21 -5.70 23.63 14.33
CA ARG A 21 -6.77 23.89 13.35
C ARG A 21 -6.29 24.82 12.24
N GLU A 22 -5.58 25.89 12.57
CA GLU A 22 -5.04 26.80 11.56
C GLU A 22 -4.06 26.08 10.63
N GLN A 23 -3.14 25.31 11.19
CA GLN A 23 -2.19 24.51 10.41
C GLN A 23 -2.91 23.52 9.48
N LEU A 24 -3.89 22.77 10.00
CA LEU A 24 -4.66 21.80 9.20
C LEU A 24 -5.60 22.45 8.19
N SER A 25 -6.05 23.68 8.44
CA SER A 25 -6.96 24.42 7.55
C SER A 25 -6.22 25.13 6.43
N SER A 26 -4.92 25.40 6.60
CA SER A 26 -4.08 25.99 5.56
C SER A 26 -4.04 25.10 4.29
N PRO A 27 -3.99 25.67 3.07
CA PRO A 27 -3.90 24.89 1.84
C PRO A 27 -2.70 23.93 1.81
N GLU A 28 -1.56 24.37 2.34
CA GLU A 28 -0.35 23.56 2.48
C GLU A 28 -0.57 22.37 3.43
N GLY A 29 -1.12 22.63 4.62
CA GLY A 29 -1.42 21.59 5.59
C GLY A 29 -2.42 20.56 5.08
N GLN A 30 -3.44 21.01 4.34
CA GLN A 30 -4.39 20.12 3.68
C GLN A 30 -3.71 19.24 2.62
N ALA A 31 -2.82 19.81 1.81
CA ALA A 31 -2.08 19.07 0.79
C ALA A 31 -1.16 18.01 1.41
N ILE A 32 -0.42 18.36 2.47
CA ILE A 32 0.40 17.41 3.22
C ILE A 32 -0.47 16.30 3.82
N PHE A 33 -1.57 16.66 4.46
CA PHE A 33 -2.48 15.68 5.07
C PHE A 33 -3.10 14.72 4.04
N ALA A 34 -3.49 15.23 2.87
CA ALA A 34 -3.98 14.40 1.77
C ALA A 34 -2.90 13.42 1.28
N LYS A 35 -1.65 13.86 1.14
CA LYS A 35 -0.53 12.99 0.77
C LYS A 35 -0.30 11.88 1.78
N ARG A 36 -0.37 12.18 3.09
CA ARG A 36 -0.21 11.18 4.16
C ARG A 36 -1.29 10.10 4.14
N LYS A 37 -2.53 10.45 3.79
CA LYS A 37 -3.62 9.46 3.62
C LYS A 37 -3.34 8.47 2.49
N LEU A 38 -2.62 8.90 1.47
CA LEU A 38 -2.29 8.07 0.31
C LEU A 38 -1.02 7.25 0.50
N GLU A 39 -0.02 7.80 1.20
CA GLU A 39 1.31 7.18 1.29
C GLU A 39 1.55 6.53 2.66
N ASP A 40 1.36 7.28 3.75
CA ASP A 40 1.70 6.85 5.11
C ASP A 40 0.67 5.86 5.67
N GLU A 41 -0.61 6.25 5.67
CA GLU A 41 -1.69 5.47 6.28
C GLU A 41 -1.80 4.04 5.71
N PRO A 42 -1.68 3.82 4.38
CA PRO A 42 -1.70 2.47 3.84
C PRO A 42 -0.49 1.64 4.27
N ALA A 43 0.69 2.26 4.44
CA ALA A 43 1.87 1.55 4.94
C ALA A 43 1.65 1.07 6.39
N PHE A 44 1.21 1.94 7.29
CA PHE A 44 0.91 1.57 8.67
C PHE A 44 -0.26 0.59 8.78
N GLY A 45 -1.30 0.76 7.96
CA GLY A 45 -2.41 -0.18 7.85
C GLY A 45 -1.95 -1.56 7.42
N ASN A 46 -1.06 -1.65 6.42
CA ASN A 46 -0.47 -2.91 5.97
C ASN A 46 0.34 -3.60 7.06
N LEU A 47 1.17 -2.86 7.81
CA LEU A 47 1.92 -3.42 8.94
C LEU A 47 1.00 -4.02 10.00
N LYS A 48 -0.08 -3.32 10.35
CA LYS A 48 -1.02 -3.76 11.39
C LYS A 48 -1.93 -4.90 10.93
N ALA A 49 -2.48 -4.82 9.73
CA ALA A 49 -3.48 -5.76 9.22
C ALA A 49 -2.84 -7.03 8.64
N ASN A 50 -1.82 -6.88 7.80
CA ASN A 50 -1.24 -8.00 7.05
C ASN A 50 -0.06 -8.63 7.79
N LEU A 51 0.81 -7.82 8.41
CA LEU A 51 1.95 -8.33 9.20
C LEU A 51 1.62 -8.53 10.68
N ARG A 52 0.41 -8.16 11.12
CA ARG A 52 -0.05 -8.23 12.53
C ARG A 52 0.90 -7.52 13.51
N PHE A 53 1.71 -6.58 13.02
CA PHE A 53 2.66 -5.84 13.83
C PHE A 53 1.94 -4.73 14.60
N ARG A 54 1.75 -4.95 15.90
CA ARG A 54 1.02 -4.02 16.80
C ARG A 54 1.87 -3.43 17.90
N ARG A 55 3.01 -4.06 18.21
CA ARG A 55 3.89 -3.68 19.32
C ARG A 55 5.32 -4.03 18.97
N LEU A 56 6.24 -3.20 19.42
CA LEU A 56 7.66 -3.54 19.46
C LEU A 56 7.90 -4.59 20.55
N SER A 57 8.76 -5.54 20.26
CA SER A 57 9.24 -6.55 21.20
C SER A 57 10.44 -6.07 22.00
N VAL A 58 11.21 -5.11 21.47
CA VAL A 58 12.44 -4.59 22.08
C VAL A 58 12.28 -3.17 22.61
N ARG A 59 13.25 -2.71 23.42
CA ARG A 59 13.29 -1.36 23.98
C ARG A 59 14.63 -0.69 23.68
N GLY A 60 14.64 0.64 23.61
CA GLY A 60 15.83 1.41 23.29
C GLY A 60 16.00 1.65 21.79
N LEU A 61 16.44 2.86 21.44
CA LEU A 61 16.34 3.42 20.08
C LEU A 61 16.97 2.52 19.01
N ARG A 62 18.20 2.03 19.25
CA ARG A 62 18.92 1.18 18.29
C ARG A 62 18.17 -0.12 17.98
N GLN A 63 17.63 -0.77 19.01
CA GLN A 63 16.98 -2.07 18.86
C GLN A 63 15.62 -1.90 18.19
N VAL A 64 14.88 -0.86 18.57
CA VAL A 64 13.60 -0.49 17.93
C VAL A 64 13.79 -0.20 16.45
N ASN A 65 14.83 0.53 16.08
CA ASN A 65 15.15 0.80 14.67
C ASN A 65 15.42 -0.49 13.89
N ASN A 66 16.16 -1.44 14.47
CA ASN A 66 16.41 -2.73 13.83
C ASN A 66 15.12 -3.55 13.65
N GLU A 67 14.28 -3.62 14.68
CA GLU A 67 12.99 -4.35 14.61
C GLU A 67 12.08 -3.75 13.53
N LEU A 68 11.93 -2.43 13.51
CA LEU A 68 11.16 -1.73 12.47
C LEU A 68 11.73 -1.98 11.08
N GLY A 69 13.06 -1.93 10.92
CA GLY A 69 13.72 -2.21 9.65
C GLY A 69 13.40 -3.60 9.10
N ILE A 70 13.42 -4.63 9.95
CA ILE A 70 13.06 -6.01 9.58
C ILE A 70 11.61 -6.09 9.11
N ILE A 71 10.69 -5.47 9.84
CA ILE A 71 9.27 -5.49 9.51
C ILE A 71 8.98 -4.76 8.20
N LEU A 72 9.63 -3.62 7.97
CA LEU A 72 9.52 -2.88 6.71
C LEU A 72 10.11 -3.68 5.54
N MET A 73 11.23 -4.38 5.74
CA MET A 73 11.77 -5.31 4.74
C MET A 73 10.78 -6.43 4.41
N ALA A 74 10.16 -7.05 5.41
CA ALA A 74 9.13 -8.06 5.19
C ALA A 74 7.92 -7.51 4.40
N ALA A 75 7.48 -6.29 4.71
CA ALA A 75 6.42 -5.62 3.96
C ALA A 75 6.80 -5.41 2.48
N ASN A 76 8.03 -4.97 2.22
CA ASN A 76 8.55 -4.75 0.87
C ASN A 76 8.70 -6.06 0.10
N MET A 77 9.19 -7.13 0.74
CA MET A 77 9.28 -8.46 0.12
C MET A 77 7.90 -8.99 -0.28
N ASN A 78 6.89 -8.81 0.56
CA ASN A 78 5.51 -9.18 0.22
C ASN A 78 4.97 -8.40 -0.99
N LYS A 79 5.32 -7.11 -1.11
CA LYS A 79 4.96 -6.30 -2.28
C LYS A 79 5.65 -6.81 -3.54
N LEU A 80 6.96 -7.10 -3.46
CA LEU A 80 7.73 -7.66 -4.56
C LEU A 80 7.19 -9.03 -5.02
N ALA A 81 6.87 -9.92 -4.08
CA ALA A 81 6.31 -11.23 -4.41
C ALA A 81 4.97 -11.12 -5.17
N LYS A 82 4.08 -10.20 -4.75
CA LYS A 82 2.82 -9.93 -5.46
C LYS A 82 3.06 -9.37 -6.86
N MET A 83 4.03 -8.46 -7.02
CA MET A 83 4.39 -7.93 -8.33
C MET A 83 4.92 -9.03 -9.26
N MET A 84 5.77 -9.92 -8.75
CA MET A 84 6.29 -11.06 -9.50
C MET A 84 5.18 -12.05 -9.90
N ALA A 85 4.25 -12.34 -9.00
CA ALA A 85 3.09 -13.20 -9.30
C ALA A 85 2.20 -12.61 -10.41
N ASN A 86 1.95 -11.31 -10.39
CA ASN A 86 1.19 -10.64 -11.44
C ASN A 86 1.94 -10.67 -12.79
N LEU A 87 3.25 -10.43 -12.75
CA LEU A 87 4.08 -10.43 -13.94
C LEU A 87 4.15 -11.82 -14.60
N THR A 88 4.35 -12.86 -13.79
CA THR A 88 4.34 -14.27 -14.27
C THR A 88 2.99 -14.65 -14.86
N HIS A 89 1.87 -14.21 -14.27
CA HIS A 89 0.54 -14.42 -14.84
C HIS A 89 0.39 -13.76 -16.23
N ILE A 90 0.83 -12.50 -16.37
CA ILE A 90 0.78 -11.77 -17.65
C ILE A 90 1.63 -12.48 -18.71
N PHE A 91 2.86 -12.87 -18.37
CA PHE A 91 3.74 -13.62 -19.29
C PHE A 91 3.10 -14.94 -19.71
N GLY A 92 2.53 -15.71 -18.79
CA GLY A 92 1.85 -16.96 -19.10
C GLY A 92 0.67 -16.77 -20.06
N TRP A 93 -0.08 -15.66 -19.92
CA TRP A 93 -1.17 -15.33 -20.84
C TRP A 93 -0.65 -14.97 -22.24
N ILE A 94 0.40 -14.15 -22.33
CA ILE A 94 1.05 -13.80 -23.60
C ILE A 94 1.60 -15.03 -24.30
N GLU A 95 2.28 -15.93 -23.59
CA GLU A 95 2.78 -17.19 -24.15
C GLU A 95 1.66 -18.10 -24.64
N LYS A 96 0.54 -18.16 -23.91
CA LYS A 96 -0.65 -18.91 -24.35
C LYS A 96 -1.23 -18.34 -25.63
N LEU A 97 -1.36 -17.03 -25.74
CA LEU A 97 -1.85 -16.37 -26.96
C LEU A 97 -0.91 -16.58 -28.14
N SER A 98 0.40 -16.41 -27.93
CA SER A 98 1.42 -16.64 -28.95
C SER A 98 1.33 -18.07 -29.52
N ARG A 99 1.20 -19.08 -28.66
CA ARG A 99 1.01 -20.48 -29.09
C ARG A 99 -0.27 -20.69 -29.89
N ILE A 100 -1.37 -20.04 -29.52
CA ILE A 100 -2.64 -20.13 -30.29
C ILE A 100 -2.47 -19.52 -31.68
N PHE A 101 -1.83 -18.35 -31.76
CA PHE A 101 -1.54 -17.68 -33.02
C PHE A 101 -0.63 -18.53 -33.91
N GLN A 102 0.48 -19.04 -33.37
CA GLN A 102 1.40 -19.93 -34.09
C GLN A 102 0.70 -21.19 -34.60
N ARG A 103 -0.17 -21.82 -33.79
CA ARG A 103 -0.96 -22.98 -34.22
C ARG A 103 -1.90 -22.64 -35.37
N LYS A 104 -2.62 -21.52 -35.29
CA LYS A 104 -3.49 -21.04 -36.38
C LYS A 104 -2.70 -20.72 -37.65
N TRP A 105 -1.56 -20.05 -37.53
CA TRP A 105 -0.69 -19.72 -38.65
C TRP A 105 -0.12 -20.97 -39.32
N LYS A 106 0.36 -21.94 -38.54
CA LYS A 106 0.87 -23.22 -39.04
C LYS A 106 -0.21 -24.02 -39.78
N MET A 107 -1.44 -24.09 -39.26
CA MET A 107 -2.56 -24.73 -39.97
C MET A 107 -2.89 -24.03 -41.28
N ARG A 108 -2.87 -22.70 -41.31
CA ARG A 108 -3.14 -21.93 -42.53
C ARG A 108 -2.04 -22.12 -43.57
N LEU A 109 -0.79 -22.19 -43.14
CA LEU A 109 0.36 -22.46 -44.01
C LEU A 109 0.32 -23.88 -44.59
N SER A 110 -0.04 -24.90 -43.79
CA SER A 110 -0.16 -26.28 -44.29
C SER A 110 -1.28 -26.47 -45.31
N LEU A 111 -2.39 -25.74 -45.16
CA LEU A 111 -3.48 -25.74 -46.15
C LEU A 111 -3.05 -25.12 -47.49
N PHE A 112 -2.22 -24.07 -47.46
CA PHE A 112 -1.69 -23.43 -48.67
C PHE A 112 -0.66 -24.29 -49.41
N ILE A 113 0.17 -25.04 -48.69
CA ILE A 113 1.23 -25.89 -49.28
C ILE A 113 0.68 -27.26 -49.70
N GLY A 114 -0.32 -27.80 -49.01
CA GLY A 114 -0.92 -29.11 -49.33
C GLY A 114 -1.92 -29.10 -50.49
N GLY A 115 -2.31 -27.93 -51.00
CA GLY A 115 -3.20 -27.77 -52.14
C GLY A 115 -2.51 -27.73 -53.51
N THR A 116 -1.19 -27.97 -53.57
CA THR A 116 -0.40 -28.00 -54.80
C THR A 116 0.05 -29.43 -55.13
N TYR A 117 -0.88 -30.35 -55.31
CA TYR A 117 -0.71 -31.64 -55.99
C TYR A 117 -2.03 -32.04 -56.66
#